data_AF-A0A139PKD6-F1
#
_entry.id   AF-A0A139PKD6-F1
#
_cell.length_a   1.000
_cell.length_b   1.000
_cell.length_c   1.000
_cell.angle_alpha   90.00
_cell.angle_beta   90.00
_cell.angle_gamma   90.00
#
_symmetry.space_group_name_H-M   'P 1'
#
loop_
_entity.id
_entity.type
_entity.pdbx_description
1 polymer ?
#
loop_
_entity_poly.entity_id
_entity_poly.type
_entity_poly.pdbx_seq_one_letter_code
_entity_poly.pdbx_strand_id
1 'polypeptide(L)'
;MAYLKEHEEEIKEFVKSQNAKIESVQIDWRQTQWDKVGNGTPQGGGDIIDVYGTFNNIDNSGWHVMIIVDDGKVDLASMTLVNGLGIGGKPFE
;
A
#
# COMPACT_ATOMS: atom_id res chain seq x y z
N MET A 1 8.08 10.75 -3.67
CA MET A 1 7.84 10.66 -2.21
C MET A 1 7.05 11.83 -1.64
N ALA A 2 7.34 13.09 -2.01
CA ALA A 2 6.60 14.26 -1.48
C ALA A 2 5.08 14.16 -1.69
N TYR A 3 4.65 13.82 -2.91
CA TYR A 3 3.23 13.62 -3.24
C TYR A 3 2.53 12.59 -2.33
N LEU A 4 3.10 11.39 -2.16
CA LEU A 4 2.52 10.37 -1.29
C LEU A 4 2.41 10.82 0.18
N LYS A 5 3.38 11.60 0.66
CA LYS A 5 3.35 12.15 2.03
C LYS A 5 2.30 13.25 2.20
N GLU A 6 2.03 14.03 1.16
CA GLU A 6 0.93 15.00 1.14
C GLU A 6 -0.44 14.29 1.19
N HIS A 7 -0.53 13.11 0.58
CA HIS A 7 -1.71 12.26 0.55
C HIS A 7 -1.67 11.12 1.59
N GLU A 8 -0.90 11.27 2.67
CA GLU A 8 -0.73 10.23 3.70
C GLU A 8 -2.07 9.82 4.34
N GLU A 9 -2.94 10.78 4.64
CA GLU A 9 -4.23 10.50 5.26
C GLU A 9 -5.19 9.75 4.32
N GLU A 10 -5.16 10.02 3.01
CA GLU A 10 -5.97 9.31 2.02
C GLU A 10 -5.57 7.82 1.93
N ILE A 11 -4.27 7.53 1.97
CA ILE A 11 -3.74 6.16 2.01
C ILE A 11 -4.15 5.47 3.33
N LYS A 12 -4.05 6.16 4.47
CA LYS A 12 -4.47 5.62 5.76
C LYS A 12 -5.98 5.32 5.81
N GLU A 13 -6.80 6.23 5.30
CA GLU A 13 -8.26 6.05 5.23
C GLU A 13 -8.61 4.86 4.33
N PHE A 14 -7.94 4.71 3.19
CA PHE A 14 -8.10 3.54 2.34
C PHE A 14 -7.81 2.24 3.11
N VAL A 15 -6.65 2.11 3.77
CA VAL A 15 -6.28 0.92 4.54
C VAL A 15 -7.29 0.66 5.67
N LYS A 16 -7.66 1.71 6.41
CA LYS A 16 -8.64 1.63 7.50
C LYS A 16 -10.01 1.15 7.01
N SER A 17 -10.42 1.54 5.80
CA SER A 17 -11.69 1.10 5.21
C SER A 17 -11.75 -0.39 4.86
N GLN A 18 -10.59 -1.06 4.75
CA GLN A 18 -10.53 -2.48 4.37
C GLN A 18 -11.02 -3.42 5.48
N ASN A 19 -10.97 -3.00 6.75
CA ASN A 19 -11.50 -3.78 7.87
C ASN A 19 -11.93 -2.86 9.02
N ALA A 20 -13.18 -2.97 9.47
CA ALA A 20 -13.75 -2.16 10.54
C ALA A 20 -13.04 -2.29 11.90
N LYS A 21 -12.23 -3.33 12.10
CA LYS A 21 -11.41 -3.54 13.30
C LYS A 21 -10.09 -2.76 13.28
N ILE A 22 -9.79 -2.05 12.19
CA ILE A 22 -8.63 -1.14 12.13
C ILE A 22 -9.00 0.18 12.82
N GLU A 23 -8.30 0.48 13.89
CA GLU A 23 -8.43 1.71 14.67
C GLU A 23 -7.38 2.75 14.24
N SER A 24 -6.15 2.31 13.92
CA SER A 24 -5.05 3.18 13.47
C SER A 24 -4.21 2.51 12.37
N VAL A 25 -3.58 3.35 11.54
CA VAL A 25 -2.70 2.92 10.44
C VAL A 25 -1.40 3.69 10.55
N GLN A 26 -0.28 2.98 10.37
CA GLN A 26 1.06 3.54 10.35
C GLN A 26 1.73 3.18 9.02
N ILE A 27 2.24 4.17 8.28
CA ILE A 27 2.97 3.94 7.03
C ILE A 27 4.47 3.79 7.32
N ASP A 28 5.09 2.75 6.78
CA ASP A 28 6.55 2.62 6.76
C ASP A 28 7.13 3.20 5.46
N TRP A 29 7.40 4.50 5.51
CA TRP A 29 8.01 5.24 4.40
C TRP A 29 9.41 4.74 4.00
N ARG A 30 10.08 3.93 4.84
CA ARG A 30 11.39 3.34 4.52
C ARG A 30 11.25 2.13 3.60
N GLN A 31 10.11 1.45 3.63
CA GLN A 31 9.81 0.30 2.78
C GLN A 31 9.06 0.70 1.50
N THR A 32 8.55 1.92 1.41
CA THR A 32 7.91 2.43 0.19
C THR A 32 8.90 2.45 -0.98
N GLN A 33 8.56 1.78 -2.09
CA GLN A 33 9.45 1.62 -3.23
C GLN A 33 8.72 1.73 -4.57
N TRP A 34 9.46 2.13 -5.59
CA TRP A 34 9.03 2.07 -6.98
C TRP A 34 9.28 0.65 -7.50
N ASP A 35 8.30 0.07 -8.17
CA ASP A 35 8.43 -1.23 -8.82
C ASP A 35 7.71 -1.22 -10.17
N LYS A 36 7.79 -2.34 -10.90
CA LYS A 36 7.07 -2.56 -12.15
C LYS A 36 6.19 -3.79 -12.00
N VAL A 37 4.94 -3.68 -12.43
CA VAL A 37 4.09 -4.87 -12.54
C VAL A 37 4.73 -5.84 -13.54
N GLY A 38 5.01 -7.06 -13.11
CA GLY A 38 5.43 -8.12 -14.02
C GLY A 38 4.23 -8.64 -14.81
N ASN A 39 4.18 -8.44 -16.13
CA ASN A 39 3.16 -9.05 -17.01
C ASN A 39 3.73 -10.18 -17.88
N GLY A 40 4.95 -10.64 -17.62
CA GLY A 40 5.61 -11.69 -18.41
C GLY A 40 6.08 -11.24 -19.81
N THR A 41 6.00 -9.95 -20.16
CA THR A 41 6.51 -9.38 -21.42
C THR A 41 7.67 -8.41 -21.17
N PRO A 42 8.59 -8.19 -22.15
CA PRO A 42 9.70 -7.23 -22.00
C PRO A 42 9.25 -5.76 -21.78
N GLN A 43 7.99 -5.44 -22.10
CA GLN A 43 7.44 -4.11 -21.94
C GLN A 43 7.01 -3.81 -20.49
N GLY A 44 6.94 -4.84 -19.62
CA GLY A 44 6.39 -4.70 -18.28
C GLY A 44 4.88 -4.41 -18.30
N GLY A 45 4.23 -4.56 -17.15
CA GLY A 45 2.81 -4.31 -16.95
C GLY A 45 2.46 -2.88 -16.55
N GLY A 46 3.46 -2.02 -16.35
CA GLY A 46 3.31 -0.64 -15.89
C GLY A 46 4.19 -0.35 -14.67
N ASP A 47 4.43 0.94 -14.40
CA ASP A 47 5.13 1.40 -13.20
C ASP A 47 4.14 1.45 -12.03
N ILE A 48 4.60 1.06 -10.85
CA ILE A 48 3.82 1.09 -9.61
C ILE A 48 4.65 1.64 -8.46
N ILE A 49 3.95 2.00 -7.39
CA ILE A 49 4.54 2.24 -6.08
C ILE A 49 3.91 1.25 -5.10
N ASP A 50 4.77 0.53 -4.40
CA ASP A 50 4.37 -0.29 -3.26
C ASP A 50 4.54 0.51 -1.97
N VAL A 51 3.46 0.56 -1.18
CA VAL A 51 3.41 1.21 0.12
C VAL A 51 3.12 0.13 1.17
N TYR A 52 3.91 0.14 2.25
CA TYR A 52 3.79 -0.82 3.34
C TYR A 52 3.59 -0.10 4.66
N GLY A 53 3.09 -0.85 5.65
CA GLY A 53 2.99 -0.34 7.00
C GLY A 53 2.38 -1.35 7.97
N THR A 54 2.07 -0.84 9.17
CA THR A 54 1.43 -1.59 10.25
C THR A 54 0.09 -0.96 10.60
N PHE A 55 -0.70 -1.64 11.42
CA PHE A 55 -1.98 -1.14 11.91
C PHE A 55 -2.16 -1.44 13.40
N ASN A 56 -3.06 -0.70 14.04
CA ASN A 56 -3.43 -0.85 15.45
C ASN A 56 -2.26 -0.78 16.44
N ASN A 57 -1.12 -0.19 16.05
CA ASN A 57 0.12 -0.19 16.84
C ASN A 57 0.62 -1.60 17.19
N ILE A 58 0.37 -2.57 16.32
CA ILE A 58 0.83 -3.96 16.48
C ILE A 58 2.10 -4.16 15.65
N ASP A 59 3.24 -4.37 16.31
CA ASP A 59 4.56 -4.43 15.64
C ASP A 59 4.66 -5.51 14.55
N ASN A 60 3.97 -6.64 14.73
CA ASN A 60 3.98 -7.75 13.76
C ASN A 60 2.74 -7.76 12.86
N SER A 61 1.98 -6.67 12.81
CA SER A 61 0.92 -6.48 11.84
C SER A 61 1.50 -5.96 10.52
N GLY A 62 0.77 -6.15 9.43
CA GLY A 62 1.23 -5.73 8.12
C GLY A 62 0.11 -5.52 7.13
N TRP A 63 0.32 -4.57 6.23
CA TRP A 63 -0.47 -4.35 5.03
C TRP A 63 0.44 -3.91 3.88
N HIS A 64 -0.03 -4.10 2.65
CA HIS A 64 0.65 -3.71 1.42
C HIS A 64 -0.40 -3.10 0.48
N VAL A 65 -0.18 -1.85 0.08
CA VAL A 65 -0.97 -1.17 -0.95
C VAL A 65 -0.11 -0.96 -2.19
N MET A 66 -0.62 -1.39 -3.33
CA MET A 66 -0.05 -1.08 -4.65
C MET A 66 -0.80 0.11 -5.26
N ILE A 67 -0.06 1.04 -5.87
CA ILE A 67 -0.60 2.22 -6.54
C ILE A 67 -0.01 2.29 -7.95
N ILE A 68 -0.86 2.40 -8.98
CA ILE A 68 -0.44 2.56 -10.37
C ILE A 68 0.16 3.94 -10.58
N VAL A 69 1.23 3.96 -11.38
CA VAL A 69 1.79 5.18 -11.95
C VAL A 69 1.54 5.18 -13.45
N ASP A 70 0.71 6.10 -13.91
CA ASP A 70 0.40 6.29 -15.33
C ASP A 70 1.05 7.58 -15.83
N ASP A 71 1.85 7.48 -16.89
CA ASP A 71 2.60 8.61 -17.49
C ASP A 71 3.37 9.44 -16.43
N GLY A 72 4.01 8.75 -15.48
CA GLY A 72 4.77 9.36 -14.39
C GLY A 72 3.93 10.03 -13.28
N LYS A 73 2.60 9.89 -13.32
CA LYS A 73 1.67 10.43 -12.32
C LYS A 73 1.10 9.30 -11.46
N VAL A 74 1.13 9.50 -10.15
CA VAL A 74 0.54 8.56 -9.18
C VAL A 74 -0.98 8.67 -9.25
N ASP A 75 -1.67 7.56 -9.46
CA ASP A 75 -3.13 7.48 -9.43
C ASP A 75 -3.63 6.88 -8.11
N LEU A 76 -4.00 7.71 -7.15
CA LEU A 76 -4.49 7.26 -5.84
C LEU A 76 -5.81 6.47 -5.92
N ALA A 77 -6.61 6.66 -6.99
CA ALA A 77 -7.84 5.88 -7.17
C ALA A 77 -7.55 4.41 -7.52
N SER A 78 -6.32 4.10 -7.94
CA SER A 78 -5.88 2.73 -8.26
C SER A 78 -5.40 1.93 -7.04
N MET A 79 -5.43 2.53 -5.83
CA MET A 79 -4.99 1.87 -4.60
C MET A 79 -5.63 0.49 -4.44
N THR A 80 -4.78 -0.52 -4.32
CA THR A 80 -5.22 -1.91 -4.17
C THR A 80 -4.52 -2.54 -2.97
N LEU A 81 -5.29 -3.12 -2.04
CA LEU A 81 -4.74 -3.92 -0.95
C LEU A 81 -4.24 -5.26 -1.51
N VAL A 82 -2.95 -5.51 -1.34
CA VAL A 82 -2.26 -6.71 -1.82
C VAL A 82 -2.03 -7.66 -0.66
N ASN A 83 -2.26 -8.96 -0.88
CA ASN A 83 -2.10 -10.04 0.11
C ASN A 83 -2.94 -9.92 1.40
N GLY A 84 -3.81 -8.91 1.50
CA GLY A 84 -4.68 -8.69 2.65
C GLY A 84 -3.98 -8.07 3.86
N LEU A 85 -4.69 -8.05 4.99
CA LEU A 85 -4.17 -7.63 6.29
C LEU A 85 -3.63 -8.86 7.03
N GLY A 86 -2.53 -8.72 7.75
CA GLY A 86 -1.98 -9.84 8.51
C GLY A 86 -1.37 -9.46 9.86
N ILE A 87 -1.31 -10.44 10.77
CA ILE A 87 -0.59 -10.37 12.06
C ILE A 87 0.26 -11.63 12.20
N GLY A 88 1.57 -11.47 12.33
CA GLY A 88 2.50 -12.59 12.52
C GLY A 88 2.46 -13.62 11.38
N GLY A 89 2.21 -13.18 10.15
CA GLY A 89 2.09 -14.05 8.96
C GLY A 89 0.75 -14.77 8.82
N LYS A 90 -0.23 -14.48 9.66
CA LYS A 90 -1.59 -15.00 9.54
C LYS A 90 -2.56 -13.92 9.03
N PRO A 91 -3.55 -14.27 8.21
CA PRO A 91 -4.60 -13.34 7.81
C PRO A 91 -5.31 -12.72 9.02
N PHE A 92 -5.64 -11.45 8.93
CA PHE A 92 -6.43 -10.70 9.90
C PHE A 92 -7.85 -10.50 9.35
N GLU A 93 -8.83 -11.04 10.07
CA GLU A 93 -10.27 -10.96 9.76
C GLU A 93 -11.00 -10.10 10.80
#